data_AF-A0A8J8FRH4-F1
#
_entry.id   AF-A0A8J8FRH4-F1
#
_cell.length_a   1.000
_cell.length_b   1.000
_cell.length_c   1.000
_cell.angle_alpha   90.00
_cell.angle_beta   90.00
_cell.angle_gamma   90.00
#
_symmetry.space_group_name_H-M   'P 1'
#
loop_
_entity.id
_entity.type
_entity.pdbx_description
1 polymer ?
#
loop_
_entity_poly.entity_id
_entity_poly.type
_entity_poly.pdbx_seq_one_letter_code
_entity_poly.pdbx_strand_id
1 'polypeptide(L)'
;MNLSLIKKQSAFTLVEVLVVMLIVVALASVTLDFTKDFAFQARYEVTQDRYEKLKRAIIGRPGTLINGQPDISGFVADMGRLPLNIHELLVENYCDDDYRISDNTPDSTGIVGATGTTPDSWCTTETGTPGGGWVLQGTNWDGPYLTIQKPDYKPNAFSDGWGNEASSNVFTDHNYGWEVEYWDASNTVTTTAADYAHMIIQSKGKNGVINTTDTGYDKDFPLAGAMPSIRQIDWQIDLNGFPLRLLASSVAGTCSAPAPTDPATCATVGGSWAAGSCSGETITTPNDCILLNGVWSGSCSGYSISSSTACGQVTGIWSGPGTCLSPITPLTKLACLSAGETWTSSSTNDLCLKIIDQTDASYNSSTSQSVIEDGTSQVIQFPYTSPTYVTPGENIGILFTDAGCTGPNTYDSSHAKNICIDTNNDPDFTSNCAAKGGLFIDDGTEKFCRNIIGNTCTDITGTNLGGTEHPSISVMLIPHSILPTVTW
;
A
#
# COMPACT_ATOMS: atom_id res chain seq x y z
N MET A 1 -28.00 37.14 83.64
CA MET A 1 -29.33 37.41 83.05
C MET A 1 -29.42 36.64 81.75
N ASN A 2 -30.42 35.77 81.67
CA ASN A 2 -30.62 34.78 80.62
C ASN A 2 -31.66 35.36 79.64
N LEU A 3 -31.24 35.71 78.42
CA LEU A 3 -32.15 36.20 77.37
C LEU A 3 -32.34 35.10 76.34
N SER A 4 -33.45 34.38 76.52
CA SER A 4 -34.00 33.41 75.57
C SER A 4 -34.47 34.15 74.32
N LEU A 5 -33.73 34.02 73.22
CA LEU A 5 -34.13 34.43 71.88
C LEU A 5 -34.89 33.28 71.21
N ILE A 6 -36.18 33.13 71.54
CA ILE A 6 -37.10 32.34 70.70
C ILE A 6 -37.54 33.26 69.56
N LYS A 7 -36.84 33.20 68.42
CA LYS A 7 -37.34 33.77 67.17
C LYS A 7 -38.59 32.99 66.76
N LYS A 8 -39.72 33.68 66.70
CA LYS A 8 -40.97 33.18 66.11
C LYS A 8 -40.69 32.84 64.64
N GLN A 9 -40.53 31.55 64.32
CA GLN A 9 -40.47 31.09 62.93
C GLN A 9 -41.83 31.40 62.31
N SER A 10 -41.87 32.39 61.41
CA SER A 10 -43.02 32.58 60.53
C SER A 10 -43.04 31.36 59.62
N ALA A 11 -43.96 30.43 59.89
CA ALA A 11 -44.18 29.29 59.01
C ALA A 11 -44.58 29.83 57.64
N PHE A 12 -43.88 29.38 56.59
CA PHE A 12 -44.22 29.67 55.21
C PHE A 12 -45.68 29.35 54.97
N THR A 13 -46.40 30.27 54.32
CA THR A 13 -47.80 30.00 53.98
C THR A 13 -47.84 28.90 52.92
N LEU A 14 -48.90 28.07 52.94
CA LEU A 14 -49.10 27.02 51.93
C LEU A 14 -49.00 27.57 50.50
N VAL A 15 -49.49 28.80 50.29
CA VAL A 15 -49.43 29.50 49.01
C VAL A 15 -47.99 29.80 48.59
N GLU A 16 -47.14 30.23 49.52
CA GLU A 16 -45.75 30.55 49.23
C GLU A 16 -44.93 29.31 48.85
N VAL A 17 -45.15 28.19 49.54
CA VAL A 17 -44.52 26.90 49.17
C VAL A 17 -45.00 26.43 47.79
N LEU A 18 -46.29 26.61 47.48
CA LEU A 18 -46.86 26.22 46.18
C LEU A 18 -46.27 27.06 45.05
N VAL A 19 -46.15 28.38 45.22
CA VAL A 19 -45.55 29.28 44.23
C VAL A 19 -44.07 28.92 44.00
N VAL A 20 -43.30 28.67 45.06
CA VAL A 20 -41.90 28.26 44.93
C VAL A 20 -41.77 26.93 44.19
N MET A 21 -42.59 25.92 44.52
CA MET A 21 -42.58 24.65 43.80
C MET A 21 -42.93 24.83 42.33
N LEU A 22 -43.90 25.67 41.99
CA LEU A 22 -44.26 25.96 40.60
C LEU A 22 -43.10 26.60 39.84
N ILE A 23 -42.41 27.57 40.44
CA ILE A 23 -41.24 28.22 39.85
C ILE A 23 -40.09 27.20 39.65
N VAL A 24 -39.82 26.36 40.65
CA VAL A 24 -38.75 25.35 40.55
C VAL A 24 -39.06 24.32 39.48
N VAL A 25 -40.30 23.84 39.37
CA VAL A 25 -40.72 22.90 38.32
C VAL A 25 -40.58 23.55 36.94
N ALA A 26 -41.04 24.80 36.78
CA ALA A 26 -40.93 25.51 35.50
C ALA A 26 -39.46 25.71 35.07
N LEU A 27 -38.59 26.13 36.00
CA LEU A 27 -37.16 26.31 35.74
C LEU A 27 -36.46 24.97 35.44
N ALA A 28 -36.82 23.91 36.16
CA ALA A 28 -36.28 22.56 35.94
C ALA A 28 -36.69 22.04 34.55
N SER A 29 -37.94 22.24 34.12
CA SER A 29 -38.41 21.85 32.79
C SER A 29 -37.61 22.53 31.69
N VAL A 30 -37.45 23.86 31.76
CA VAL A 30 -36.66 24.62 30.76
C VAL A 30 -35.21 24.13 30.74
N THR A 31 -34.59 23.94 31.90
CA THR A 31 -33.21 23.47 32.00
C THR A 31 -33.04 22.06 31.40
N LEU A 32 -33.99 21.15 31.68
CA LEU A 32 -33.97 19.79 31.16
C LEU A 32 -34.01 19.75 29.64
N ASP A 33 -34.85 20.57 29.02
CA ASP A 33 -34.96 20.60 27.56
C ASP A 33 -33.67 21.09 26.90
N PHE A 34 -33.00 22.11 27.44
CA PHE A 34 -31.68 22.51 26.94
C PHE A 34 -30.61 21.43 27.15
N THR A 35 -30.58 20.76 28.31
CA THR A 35 -29.55 19.73 28.56
C THR A 35 -29.69 18.49 27.68
N LYS A 36 -30.88 18.14 27.20
CA LYS A 36 -31.08 17.02 26.28
C LYS A 36 -30.38 17.24 24.95
N ASP A 37 -30.50 18.44 24.38
CA ASP A 37 -29.89 18.77 23.10
C ASP A 37 -28.36 18.76 23.18
N PHE A 38 -27.77 19.24 24.28
CA PHE A 38 -26.33 19.13 24.50
C PHE A 38 -25.87 17.67 24.59
N ALA A 39 -26.62 16.82 25.29
CA ALA A 39 -26.28 15.40 25.39
C ALA A 39 -26.37 14.69 24.03
N PHE A 40 -27.38 15.02 23.22
CA PHE A 40 -27.56 14.45 21.88
C PHE A 40 -26.49 14.92 20.90
N GLN A 41 -26.15 16.21 20.92
CA GLN A 41 -25.04 16.73 20.13
C GLN A 41 -23.71 16.06 20.50
N ALA A 42 -23.43 15.90 21.80
CA ALA A 42 -22.21 15.23 22.25
C ALA A 42 -22.15 13.77 21.78
N ARG A 43 -23.27 13.04 21.78
CA ARG A 43 -23.34 11.67 21.25
C ARG A 43 -23.11 11.62 19.75
N TYR A 44 -23.69 12.56 19.01
CA TYR A 44 -23.47 12.69 17.58
C TYR A 44 -21.99 12.91 17.25
N GLU A 45 -21.32 13.84 17.95
CA GLU A 45 -19.89 14.09 17.79
C GLU A 45 -19.03 12.85 18.11
N VAL A 46 -19.40 12.09 19.16
CA VAL A 46 -18.73 10.81 19.47
C VAL A 46 -18.93 9.79 18.36
N THR A 47 -20.13 9.69 17.77
CA THR A 47 -20.37 8.82 16.61
C THR A 47 -19.48 9.20 15.43
N GLN A 48 -19.35 10.50 15.12
CA GLN A 48 -18.47 10.96 14.05
C GLN A 48 -17.00 10.61 14.31
N ASP A 49 -16.50 10.86 15.53
CA ASP A 49 -15.13 10.51 15.92
C ASP A 49 -14.87 8.99 15.83
N ARG A 50 -15.81 8.16 16.29
CA ARG A 50 -15.66 6.70 16.22
C ARG A 50 -15.75 6.17 14.78
N TYR A 51 -16.60 6.76 13.95
CA TYR A 51 -16.67 6.44 12.53
C TYR A 51 -15.36 6.74 11.80
N GLU A 52 -14.77 7.92 12.04
CA GLU A 52 -13.47 8.27 11.43
C GLU A 52 -12.33 7.37 11.95
N LYS A 53 -12.40 6.94 13.22
CA LYS A 53 -11.47 5.94 13.77
C LYS A 53 -11.61 4.59 13.06
N LEU A 54 -12.84 4.13 12.77
CA LEU A 54 -13.08 2.91 11.99
C LEU A 54 -12.48 3.02 10.59
N LYS A 55 -12.77 4.11 9.87
CA LYS A 55 -12.18 4.31 8.54
C LYS A 55 -10.66 4.30 8.58
N ARG A 56 -10.07 5.03 9.53
CA ARG A 56 -8.61 5.06 9.68
C ARG A 56 -8.03 3.69 10.05
N ALA A 57 -8.70 2.93 10.90
CA ALA A 57 -8.25 1.59 11.26
C ALA A 57 -8.24 0.65 10.04
N ILE A 58 -9.14 0.84 9.08
CA ILE A 58 -9.26 -0.03 7.90
C ILE A 58 -8.30 0.39 6.78
N ILE A 59 -8.33 1.66 6.37
CA ILE A 59 -7.59 2.16 5.18
C ILE A 59 -6.44 3.12 5.51
N GLY A 60 -6.16 3.36 6.79
CA GLY A 60 -5.09 4.27 7.22
C GLY A 60 -5.41 5.74 6.99
N ARG A 61 -4.37 6.54 6.70
CA ARG A 61 -4.49 7.97 6.37
C ARG A 61 -3.88 8.25 4.99
N PRO A 62 -4.59 7.96 3.90
CA PRO A 62 -4.05 8.13 2.54
C PRO A 62 -3.68 9.58 2.22
N GLY A 63 -4.33 10.56 2.87
CA GLY A 63 -4.07 11.99 2.66
C GLY A 63 -2.88 12.58 3.42
N THR A 64 -2.25 11.84 4.34
CA THR A 64 -1.09 12.34 5.09
C THR A 64 0.20 11.77 4.51
N LEU A 65 1.13 12.66 4.18
CA LEU A 65 2.46 12.29 3.74
C LEU A 65 3.44 12.36 4.93
N ILE A 66 4.12 11.26 5.22
CA ILE A 66 5.26 11.22 6.15
C ILE A 66 6.52 11.16 5.29
N ASN A 67 7.39 12.17 5.37
CA ASN A 67 8.60 12.28 4.55
C ASN A 67 8.34 12.21 3.02
N GLY A 68 7.18 12.69 2.57
CA GLY A 68 6.79 12.67 1.15
C GLY A 68 6.24 11.33 0.65
N GLN A 69 6.12 10.32 1.53
CA GLN A 69 5.45 9.06 1.25
C GLN A 69 4.09 9.02 1.95
N PRO A 70 3.03 8.46 1.32
CA PRO A 70 1.76 8.22 1.99
C PRO A 70 1.93 7.40 3.27
N ASP A 71 1.18 7.74 4.33
CA ASP A 71 1.12 6.96 5.57
C ASP A 71 0.35 5.64 5.33
N ILE A 72 1.10 4.58 5.04
CA ILE A 72 0.58 3.22 4.84
C ILE A 72 0.35 2.60 6.21
N SER A 73 -0.91 2.45 6.59
CA SER A 73 -1.28 1.79 7.84
C SER A 73 -2.72 1.28 7.77
N GLY A 74 -3.07 0.39 8.70
CA GLY A 74 -4.43 -0.11 8.85
C GLY A 74 -4.62 -1.50 8.27
N PHE A 75 -5.78 -2.09 8.59
CA PHE A 75 -6.11 -3.48 8.31
C PHE A 75 -5.86 -3.89 6.86
N VAL A 76 -6.24 -3.05 5.90
CA VAL A 76 -6.10 -3.38 4.48
C VAL A 76 -4.64 -3.45 4.04
N ALA A 77 -3.76 -2.60 4.60
CA ALA A 77 -2.35 -2.60 4.22
C ALA A 77 -1.66 -3.92 4.61
N ASP A 78 -2.09 -4.47 5.73
CA ASP A 78 -1.49 -5.65 6.34
C ASP A 78 -2.15 -6.93 5.79
N MET A 79 -3.49 -6.92 5.70
CA MET A 79 -4.28 -8.09 5.33
C MET A 79 -4.57 -8.20 3.82
N GLY A 80 -4.39 -7.13 3.05
CA GLY A 80 -4.71 -7.09 1.62
C GLY A 80 -6.21 -7.23 1.29
N ARG A 81 -7.10 -7.14 2.28
CA ARG A 81 -8.55 -7.28 2.14
C ARG A 81 -9.28 -6.37 3.13
N LEU A 82 -10.58 -6.13 2.89
CA LEU A 82 -11.46 -5.51 3.88
C LEU A 82 -11.70 -6.46 5.07
N PRO A 83 -11.94 -5.94 6.28
CA PRO A 83 -12.28 -6.76 7.42
C PRO A 83 -13.65 -7.43 7.22
N LEU A 84 -13.85 -8.61 7.81
CA LEU A 84 -15.14 -9.33 7.80
C LEU A 84 -16.16 -8.71 8.74
N ASN A 85 -15.70 -8.02 9.78
CA ASN A 85 -16.50 -7.32 10.78
C ASN A 85 -15.60 -6.35 11.57
N ILE A 86 -16.18 -5.58 12.50
CA ILE A 86 -15.40 -4.66 13.34
C ILE A 86 -14.51 -5.41 14.35
N HIS A 87 -14.87 -6.62 14.75
CA HIS A 87 -14.11 -7.45 15.70
C HIS A 87 -12.67 -7.74 15.22
N GLU A 88 -12.47 -7.96 13.91
CA GLU A 88 -11.12 -8.15 13.31
C GLU A 88 -10.19 -6.95 13.52
N LEU A 89 -10.75 -5.77 13.80
CA LEU A 89 -9.98 -4.56 14.09
C LEU A 89 -9.51 -4.48 15.55
N LEU A 90 -10.02 -5.35 16.42
CA LEU A 90 -9.79 -5.30 17.86
C LEU A 90 -8.87 -6.41 18.36
N VAL A 91 -8.93 -7.58 17.74
CA VAL A 91 -8.22 -8.79 18.18
C VAL A 91 -7.83 -9.63 16.97
N GLU A 92 -6.75 -10.38 17.12
CA GLU A 92 -6.23 -11.26 16.08
C GLU A 92 -7.22 -12.40 15.84
N ASN A 93 -7.39 -13.31 16.81
CA ASN A 93 -8.23 -14.49 16.60
C ASN A 93 -9.49 -14.45 17.49
N TYR A 94 -10.61 -14.92 16.93
CA TYR A 94 -11.92 -14.89 17.56
C TYR A 94 -12.85 -15.97 17.02
N CYS A 95 -13.98 -16.18 17.69
CA CYS A 95 -15.02 -17.11 17.26
C CYS A 95 -16.02 -16.44 16.33
N ASP A 96 -16.30 -17.02 15.16
CA ASP A 96 -17.16 -16.38 14.15
C ASP A 96 -18.64 -16.22 14.54
N ASP A 97 -19.13 -17.00 15.52
CA ASP A 97 -20.53 -17.01 15.92
C ASP A 97 -20.79 -16.51 17.36
N ASP A 98 -19.74 -16.23 18.13
CA ASP A 98 -19.81 -15.60 19.45
C ASP A 98 -18.70 -14.57 19.69
N TYR A 99 -19.07 -13.28 19.60
CA TYR A 99 -18.14 -12.16 19.85
C TYR A 99 -17.51 -12.17 21.26
N ARG A 100 -18.04 -12.94 22.20
CA ARG A 100 -17.52 -13.03 23.57
C ARG A 100 -16.29 -13.94 23.66
N ILE A 101 -15.96 -14.66 22.60
CA ILE A 101 -14.86 -15.62 22.54
C ILE A 101 -13.78 -15.10 21.59
N SER A 102 -12.65 -14.69 22.15
CA SER A 102 -11.47 -14.22 21.44
C SER A 102 -10.19 -14.61 22.18
N ASP A 103 -9.03 -14.35 21.57
CA ASP A 103 -7.72 -14.53 22.23
C ASP A 103 -7.61 -13.79 23.58
N ASN A 104 -8.36 -12.70 23.74
CA ASN A 104 -8.35 -11.89 24.95
C ASN A 104 -9.39 -12.34 26.00
N THR A 105 -10.25 -13.32 25.68
CA THR A 105 -11.27 -13.81 26.61
C THR A 105 -10.59 -14.53 27.80
N PRO A 106 -10.73 -14.02 29.03
CA PRO A 106 -9.91 -14.47 30.16
C PRO A 106 -10.32 -15.85 30.69
N ASP A 107 -11.60 -16.20 30.57
CA ASP A 107 -12.17 -17.47 31.02
C ASP A 107 -13.51 -17.74 30.31
N SER A 108 -14.01 -18.97 30.42
CA SER A 108 -15.28 -19.39 29.83
C SER A 108 -16.52 -18.97 30.63
N THR A 109 -16.41 -18.07 31.62
CA THR A 109 -17.52 -17.71 32.50
C THR A 109 -18.61 -16.99 31.71
N GLY A 110 -19.80 -17.56 31.69
CA GLY A 110 -20.96 -17.01 30.97
C GLY A 110 -21.07 -17.47 29.51
N ILE A 111 -20.16 -18.31 29.05
CA ILE A 111 -20.24 -19.01 27.76
C ILE A 111 -20.86 -20.39 28.01
N VAL A 112 -22.03 -20.64 27.42
CA VAL A 112 -22.85 -21.81 27.76
C VAL A 112 -22.34 -23.06 27.05
N GLY A 113 -21.92 -24.05 27.82
CA GLY A 113 -21.48 -25.35 27.29
C GLY A 113 -20.06 -25.38 26.74
N ALA A 114 -19.30 -24.28 26.83
CA ALA A 114 -17.88 -24.29 26.48
C ALA A 114 -17.13 -25.32 27.34
N THR A 115 -16.47 -26.27 26.68
CA THR A 115 -15.62 -27.29 27.29
C THR A 115 -14.20 -27.15 26.74
N GLY A 116 -13.20 -27.04 27.62
CA GLY A 116 -11.81 -26.89 27.20
C GLY A 116 -11.09 -25.80 28.00
N THR A 117 -9.85 -25.51 27.61
CA THR A 117 -8.95 -24.62 28.37
C THR A 117 -8.49 -23.39 27.59
N THR A 118 -8.85 -23.29 26.31
CA THR A 118 -8.46 -22.18 25.42
C THR A 118 -9.70 -21.58 24.74
N PRO A 119 -9.67 -20.29 24.35
CA PRO A 119 -10.74 -19.66 23.57
C PRO A 119 -11.16 -20.45 22.33
N ASP A 120 -10.22 -20.92 21.52
CA ASP A 120 -10.48 -21.79 20.36
C ASP A 120 -11.30 -23.05 20.73
N SER A 121 -10.90 -23.75 21.81
CA SER A 121 -11.66 -24.90 22.29
C SER A 121 -13.06 -24.51 22.80
N TRP A 122 -13.23 -23.31 23.35
CA TRP A 122 -14.54 -22.83 23.80
C TRP A 122 -15.46 -22.55 22.61
N CYS A 123 -14.95 -21.89 21.57
CA CYS A 123 -15.67 -21.60 20.32
C CYS A 123 -16.24 -22.88 19.69
N THR A 124 -15.41 -23.91 19.55
CA THR A 124 -15.80 -25.14 18.85
C THR A 124 -16.67 -26.09 19.68
N THR A 125 -16.79 -25.87 20.99
CA THR A 125 -17.52 -26.77 21.90
C THR A 125 -18.71 -26.15 22.58
N GLU A 126 -18.87 -24.82 22.51
CA GLU A 126 -20.01 -24.18 23.11
C GLU A 126 -21.33 -24.66 22.49
N THR A 127 -22.40 -24.54 23.28
CA THR A 127 -23.74 -25.01 22.87
C THR A 127 -24.76 -23.88 22.80
N GLY A 128 -24.35 -22.65 23.16
CA GLY A 128 -25.17 -21.45 23.03
C GLY A 128 -25.39 -21.04 21.58
N THR A 129 -24.34 -21.17 20.77
CA THR A 129 -24.30 -20.95 19.32
C THR A 129 -23.62 -22.18 18.69
N PRO A 130 -24.37 -23.23 18.32
CA PRO A 130 -23.77 -24.43 17.77
C PRO A 130 -23.23 -24.16 16.36
N GLY A 131 -21.94 -24.37 16.16
CA GLY A 131 -21.32 -24.33 14.83
C GLY A 131 -20.14 -23.38 14.67
N GLY A 132 -19.69 -22.72 15.74
CA GLY A 132 -18.59 -21.77 15.72
C GLY A 132 -17.30 -22.27 15.10
N GLY A 133 -16.79 -21.49 14.16
CA GLY A 133 -15.48 -21.58 13.57
C GLY A 133 -14.51 -20.60 14.23
N TRP A 134 -13.35 -21.09 14.63
CA TRP A 134 -12.26 -20.23 15.07
C TRP A 134 -11.63 -19.51 13.87
N VAL A 135 -11.70 -18.18 13.86
CA VAL A 135 -11.15 -17.34 12.81
C VAL A 135 -9.69 -17.05 13.11
N LEU A 136 -8.81 -17.54 12.23
CA LEU A 136 -7.38 -17.24 12.26
C LEU A 136 -7.05 -16.20 11.20
N GLN A 137 -6.49 -15.04 11.60
CA GLN A 137 -6.10 -14.00 10.64
C GLN A 137 -4.79 -14.34 9.91
N GLY A 138 -3.90 -15.07 10.58
CA GLY A 138 -2.60 -15.46 10.03
C GLY A 138 -1.52 -14.42 10.30
N THR A 139 -0.32 -14.68 9.76
CA THR A 139 0.92 -13.96 10.11
C THR A 139 1.00 -12.52 9.63
N ASN A 140 0.06 -12.09 8.79
CA ASN A 140 0.07 -10.75 8.23
C ASN A 140 -0.72 -9.75 9.08
N TRP A 141 -1.43 -10.19 10.12
CA TRP A 141 -2.12 -9.28 11.01
C TRP A 141 -1.12 -8.64 11.98
N ASP A 142 -0.98 -7.31 11.92
CA ASP A 142 0.06 -6.58 12.66
C ASP A 142 -0.46 -5.73 13.83
N GLY A 143 -1.75 -5.86 14.17
CA GLY A 143 -2.21 -5.45 15.50
C GLY A 143 -3.67 -5.07 15.61
N PRO A 144 -4.12 -4.81 16.86
CA PRO A 144 -5.39 -4.13 17.06
C PRO A 144 -5.33 -2.76 16.38
N TYR A 145 -6.07 -2.62 15.28
CA TYR A 145 -6.16 -1.38 14.50
C TYR A 145 -7.00 -0.30 15.20
N LEU A 146 -7.79 -0.70 16.20
CA LEU A 146 -8.54 0.18 17.07
C LEU A 146 -8.09 0.09 18.52
N THR A 147 -7.92 1.25 19.15
CA THR A 147 -7.77 1.33 20.60
C THR A 147 -9.15 1.44 21.26
N ILE A 148 -9.47 0.45 22.10
CA ILE A 148 -10.75 0.35 22.80
C ILE A 148 -10.58 0.57 24.31
N GLN A 149 -11.62 1.11 24.95
CA GLN A 149 -11.63 1.33 26.40
C GLN A 149 -12.18 0.12 27.16
N LYS A 150 -13.00 -0.68 26.50
CA LYS A 150 -13.62 -1.89 27.04
C LYS A 150 -13.04 -3.10 26.33
N PRO A 151 -12.94 -4.27 26.98
CA PRO A 151 -12.46 -5.48 26.32
C PRO A 151 -13.30 -5.82 25.08
N ASP A 152 -12.65 -6.39 24.06
CA ASP A 152 -13.23 -6.79 22.77
C ASP A 152 -14.38 -7.79 22.91
N TYR A 153 -14.34 -8.66 23.92
CA TYR A 153 -15.40 -9.62 24.24
C TYR A 153 -16.60 -9.02 25.01
N LYS A 154 -16.76 -7.69 25.03
CA LYS A 154 -17.94 -7.01 25.62
C LYS A 154 -18.84 -6.45 24.53
N PRO A 155 -20.18 -6.45 24.72
CA PRO A 155 -21.13 -6.00 23.69
C PRO A 155 -20.89 -4.56 23.22
N ASN A 156 -20.30 -3.73 24.06
CA ASN A 156 -19.99 -2.34 23.78
C ASN A 156 -18.49 -2.06 23.74
N ALA A 157 -17.69 -3.03 23.30
CA ALA A 157 -16.25 -2.84 23.05
C ALA A 157 -15.99 -1.61 22.18
N PHE A 158 -16.78 -1.47 21.10
CA PHE A 158 -16.70 -0.32 20.19
C PHE A 158 -18.07 0.14 19.68
N SER A 159 -18.98 0.50 20.60
CA SER A 159 -20.30 1.05 20.24
C SER A 159 -20.23 2.38 19.50
N ASP A 160 -21.34 2.89 18.98
CA ASP A 160 -21.44 4.29 18.56
C ASP A 160 -21.70 5.24 19.75
N GLY A 161 -21.85 6.54 19.48
CA GLY A 161 -22.16 7.54 20.50
C GLY A 161 -23.57 7.41 21.10
N TRP A 162 -24.48 6.72 20.43
CA TRP A 162 -25.86 6.51 20.88
C TRP A 162 -25.99 5.36 21.87
N GLY A 163 -24.99 4.48 21.90
CA GLY A 163 -24.96 3.30 22.77
C GLY A 163 -25.58 2.07 22.11
N ASN A 164 -25.67 2.06 20.78
CA ASN A 164 -25.97 0.84 20.04
C ASN A 164 -24.82 -0.14 20.29
N GLU A 165 -25.14 -1.35 20.75
CA GLU A 165 -24.15 -2.36 21.16
C GLU A 165 -24.50 -3.72 20.56
N ALA A 166 -23.54 -4.65 20.59
CA ALA A 166 -23.79 -6.01 20.12
C ALA A 166 -24.92 -6.65 20.93
N SER A 167 -25.77 -7.43 20.25
CA SER A 167 -26.89 -8.08 20.89
C SER A 167 -26.44 -9.02 22.02
N SER A 168 -27.05 -8.87 23.20
CA SER A 168 -26.83 -9.79 24.33
C SER A 168 -27.50 -11.15 24.15
N ASN A 169 -28.34 -11.30 23.12
CA ASN A 169 -29.12 -12.52 22.83
C ASN A 169 -28.77 -13.13 21.47
N VAL A 170 -28.00 -12.42 20.64
CA VAL A 170 -27.52 -12.86 19.33
C VAL A 170 -26.02 -12.58 19.31
N PHE A 171 -25.23 -13.61 19.66
CA PHE A 171 -23.80 -13.47 19.86
C PHE A 171 -22.99 -13.37 18.56
N THR A 172 -23.64 -13.54 17.41
CA THR A 172 -23.02 -13.40 16.08
C THR A 172 -22.78 -11.94 15.67
N ASP A 173 -23.23 -10.96 16.46
CA ASP A 173 -23.02 -9.53 16.19
C ASP A 173 -21.59 -9.10 16.56
N HIS A 174 -20.71 -9.19 15.58
CA HIS A 174 -19.31 -8.78 15.66
C HIS A 174 -19.09 -7.29 15.33
N ASN A 175 -20.18 -6.51 15.19
CA ASN A 175 -20.14 -5.12 14.75
C ASN A 175 -20.50 -4.14 15.87
N TYR A 176 -20.75 -4.62 17.09
CA TYR A 176 -20.96 -3.77 18.28
C TYR A 176 -22.05 -2.71 18.09
N GLY A 177 -23.13 -3.05 17.40
CA GLY A 177 -24.26 -2.16 17.14
C GLY A 177 -24.10 -1.25 15.91
N TRP A 178 -22.95 -1.25 15.25
CA TRP A 178 -22.81 -0.66 13.91
C TRP A 178 -23.48 -1.57 12.88
N GLU A 179 -24.15 -0.96 11.91
CA GLU A 179 -24.58 -1.66 10.70
C GLU A 179 -23.39 -1.75 9.74
N VAL A 180 -23.07 -2.98 9.30
CA VAL A 180 -22.00 -3.24 8.35
C VAL A 180 -22.55 -4.04 7.18
N GLU A 181 -22.30 -3.54 5.96
CA GLU A 181 -22.75 -4.16 4.72
C GLU A 181 -21.62 -4.12 3.68
N TYR A 182 -21.49 -5.18 2.89
CA TYR A 182 -20.45 -5.31 1.87
C TYR A 182 -21.05 -5.37 0.48
N TRP A 183 -20.47 -4.64 -0.45
CA TRP A 183 -20.87 -4.67 -1.87
C TRP A 183 -19.73 -5.18 -2.74
N ASP A 184 -20.09 -5.88 -3.82
CA ASP A 184 -19.18 -6.27 -4.88
C ASP A 184 -18.82 -5.09 -5.80
N ALA A 185 -17.89 -5.30 -6.74
CA ALA A 185 -17.47 -4.28 -7.69
C ALA A 185 -18.60 -3.80 -8.63
N SER A 186 -19.73 -4.52 -8.69
CA SER A 186 -20.94 -4.14 -9.42
C SER A 186 -21.94 -3.36 -8.54
N ASN A 187 -21.55 -2.97 -7.32
CA ASN A 187 -22.39 -2.32 -6.31
C ASN A 187 -23.60 -3.16 -5.87
N THR A 188 -23.43 -4.48 -5.83
CA THR A 188 -24.46 -5.41 -5.33
C THR A 188 -24.06 -5.93 -3.96
N VAL A 189 -25.02 -5.98 -3.03
CA VAL A 189 -24.80 -6.55 -1.69
C VAL A 189 -24.32 -7.99 -1.81
N THR A 190 -23.23 -8.32 -1.14
CA THR A 190 -22.65 -9.65 -1.11
C THR A 190 -22.27 -10.05 0.31
N THR A 191 -22.37 -11.33 0.60
CA THR A 191 -21.87 -11.94 1.84
C THR A 191 -20.59 -12.75 1.61
N THR A 192 -20.15 -12.87 0.35
CA THR A 192 -18.95 -13.63 -0.02
C THR A 192 -17.71 -12.76 0.14
N ALA A 193 -16.86 -13.08 1.11
CA ALA A 193 -15.67 -12.27 1.44
C ALA A 193 -14.73 -11.99 0.25
N ALA A 194 -14.58 -12.96 -0.66
CA ALA A 194 -13.74 -12.81 -1.85
C ALA A 194 -14.27 -11.74 -2.84
N ASP A 195 -15.56 -11.40 -2.76
CA ASP A 195 -16.20 -10.44 -3.64
C ASP A 195 -16.25 -9.03 -3.03
N TYR A 196 -15.77 -8.82 -1.80
CA TYR A 196 -15.87 -7.52 -1.12
C TYR A 196 -15.05 -6.46 -1.85
N ALA A 197 -15.73 -5.48 -2.44
CA ALA A 197 -15.11 -4.32 -3.08
C ALA A 197 -15.40 -3.01 -2.32
N HIS A 198 -16.56 -2.91 -1.69
CA HIS A 198 -16.97 -1.76 -0.88
C HIS A 198 -17.43 -2.22 0.51
N MET A 199 -17.23 -1.36 1.50
CA MET A 199 -17.71 -1.55 2.86
C MET A 199 -18.53 -0.33 3.30
N ILE A 200 -19.72 -0.61 3.81
CA ILE A 200 -20.61 0.35 4.44
C ILE A 200 -20.52 0.14 5.95
N ILE A 201 -20.37 1.23 6.68
CA ILE A 201 -20.38 1.25 8.14
C ILE A 201 -21.33 2.38 8.54
N GLN A 202 -22.38 2.07 9.30
CA GLN A 202 -23.42 3.04 9.63
C GLN A 202 -23.88 2.91 11.09
N SER A 203 -24.03 4.05 11.76
CA SER A 203 -24.63 4.19 13.09
C SER A 203 -26.12 4.48 12.96
N LYS A 204 -26.93 3.82 13.81
CA LYS A 204 -28.40 3.75 13.76
C LYS A 204 -29.13 4.93 14.42
N GLY A 205 -28.46 6.07 14.55
CA GLY A 205 -28.99 7.24 15.25
C GLY A 205 -29.47 6.95 16.69
N LYS A 206 -30.29 7.86 17.23
CA LYS A 206 -30.87 7.74 18.57
C LYS A 206 -31.97 6.67 18.70
N ASN A 207 -32.72 6.42 17.63
CA ASN A 207 -33.82 5.45 17.63
C ASN A 207 -33.33 4.00 17.55
N GLY A 208 -32.04 3.78 17.22
CA GLY A 208 -31.42 2.47 17.13
C GLY A 208 -31.86 1.67 15.92
N VAL A 209 -32.40 2.33 14.88
CA VAL A 209 -32.92 1.67 13.67
C VAL A 209 -32.42 2.40 12.43
N ILE A 210 -31.89 1.65 11.46
CA ILE A 210 -31.54 2.21 10.15
C ILE A 210 -32.81 2.63 9.41
N ASN A 211 -32.94 3.92 9.12
CA ASN A 211 -34.08 4.46 8.40
C ASN A 211 -33.73 5.76 7.66
N THR A 212 -33.87 5.71 6.33
CA THR A 212 -33.58 6.83 5.43
C THR A 212 -34.51 8.04 5.59
N THR A 213 -35.62 7.89 6.31
CA THR A 213 -36.58 8.96 6.60
C THR A 213 -36.34 9.68 7.92
N ASP A 214 -35.34 9.24 8.71
CA ASP A 214 -35.06 9.83 10.01
C ASP A 214 -34.54 11.26 9.91
N THR A 215 -34.90 12.06 10.93
CA THR A 215 -34.57 13.48 11.00
C THR A 215 -33.98 13.83 12.36
N GLY A 216 -33.30 14.98 12.45
CA GLY A 216 -32.67 15.42 13.70
C GLY A 216 -31.62 14.41 14.18
N TYR A 217 -31.72 14.01 15.45
CA TYR A 217 -30.80 13.07 16.11
C TYR A 217 -31.14 11.60 15.90
N ASP A 218 -32.32 11.29 15.35
CA ASP A 218 -32.65 9.92 14.93
C ASP A 218 -31.95 9.59 13.61
N LYS A 219 -31.42 10.58 12.91
CA LYS A 219 -30.75 10.44 11.61
C LYS A 219 -29.49 9.58 11.71
N ASP A 220 -29.42 8.56 10.86
CA ASP A 220 -28.26 7.68 10.69
C ASP A 220 -26.99 8.43 10.25
N PHE A 221 -25.83 7.89 10.61
CA PHE A 221 -24.53 8.44 10.23
C PHE A 221 -23.56 7.36 9.73
N PRO A 222 -22.91 7.55 8.56
CA PRO A 222 -23.07 8.65 7.63
C PRO A 222 -24.43 8.58 6.91
N LEU A 223 -24.75 9.63 6.17
CA LEU A 223 -25.94 9.68 5.34
C LEU A 223 -25.83 8.76 4.13
N ALA A 224 -26.96 8.28 3.62
CA ALA A 224 -27.00 7.41 2.44
C ALA A 224 -26.26 7.97 1.21
N GLY A 225 -26.27 9.29 0.99
CA GLY A 225 -25.53 9.92 -0.11
C GLY A 225 -24.00 9.99 0.08
N ALA A 226 -23.49 9.65 1.27
CA ALA A 226 -22.07 9.58 1.58
C ALA A 226 -21.59 8.11 1.69
N MET A 227 -22.43 7.15 1.32
CA MET A 227 -22.10 5.72 1.28
C MET A 227 -21.64 5.31 -0.14
N PRO A 228 -20.78 4.28 -0.28
CA PRO A 228 -20.23 3.46 0.79
C PRO A 228 -19.13 4.17 1.59
N SER A 229 -18.92 3.72 2.83
CA SER A 229 -17.97 4.35 3.76
C SER A 229 -16.53 4.19 3.32
N ILE A 230 -16.24 3.03 2.72
CA ILE A 230 -14.98 2.67 2.10
C ILE A 230 -15.32 2.13 0.71
N ARG A 231 -14.85 2.80 -0.33
CA ARG A 231 -15.03 2.38 -1.73
C ARG A 231 -13.82 1.57 -2.18
N GLN A 232 -14.00 0.77 -3.23
CA GLN A 232 -12.91 0.03 -3.86
C GLN A 232 -11.67 0.90 -4.13
N ILE A 233 -11.86 2.10 -4.69
CA ILE A 233 -10.78 3.06 -4.98
C ILE A 233 -10.06 3.64 -3.74
N ASP A 234 -10.65 3.51 -2.55
CA ASP A 234 -10.07 4.05 -1.31
C ASP A 234 -9.04 3.07 -0.71
N TRP A 235 -9.07 1.80 -1.10
CA TRP A 235 -8.27 0.73 -0.49
C TRP A 235 -7.56 -0.17 -1.50
N GLN A 236 -8.06 -0.28 -2.72
CA GLN A 236 -7.39 -0.91 -3.85
C GLN A 236 -6.78 0.14 -4.78
N ILE A 237 -5.90 -0.34 -5.65
CA ILE A 237 -5.09 0.50 -6.54
C ILE A 237 -5.63 0.31 -7.94
N ASP A 238 -6.22 1.37 -8.50
CA ASP A 238 -6.62 1.39 -9.90
C ASP A 238 -5.38 1.48 -10.78
N LEU A 239 -5.12 0.43 -11.54
CA LEU A 239 -4.02 0.38 -12.50
C LEU A 239 -4.29 1.24 -13.74
N ASN A 240 -5.55 1.65 -13.98
CA ASN A 240 -5.88 2.41 -15.16
C ASN A 240 -5.32 3.85 -15.08
N GLY A 241 -4.34 4.15 -15.94
CA GLY A 241 -3.66 5.46 -15.92
C GLY A 241 -2.62 5.60 -14.81
N PHE A 242 -2.20 4.46 -14.24
CA PHE A 242 -1.20 4.38 -13.19
C PHE A 242 0.16 4.96 -13.67
N PRO A 243 0.67 6.04 -13.04
CA PRO A 243 1.86 6.72 -13.50
C PRO A 243 3.14 6.02 -13.01
N LEU A 244 3.98 5.58 -13.94
CA LEU A 244 5.31 5.07 -13.66
C LEU A 244 6.36 6.09 -14.10
N ARG A 245 7.30 6.43 -13.21
CA ARG A 245 8.43 7.27 -13.57
C ARG A 245 9.57 6.41 -14.06
N LEU A 246 9.85 6.44 -15.36
CA LEU A 246 10.90 5.68 -16.01
C LEU A 246 12.09 6.56 -16.37
N LEU A 247 13.29 6.15 -16.00
CA LEU A 247 14.53 6.70 -16.53
C LEU A 247 15.08 5.70 -17.55
N ALA A 248 14.86 5.96 -18.83
CA ALA A 248 15.44 5.16 -19.91
C ALA A 248 16.94 5.44 -19.97
N SER A 249 17.74 4.49 -19.51
CA SER A 249 19.21 4.55 -19.52
C SER A 249 19.81 3.57 -20.54
N SER A 250 19.00 2.69 -21.13
CA SER A 250 19.44 1.53 -21.92
C SER A 250 18.82 1.38 -23.30
N VAL A 251 18.03 2.36 -23.80
CA VAL A 251 17.48 2.25 -25.17
C VAL A 251 18.65 2.23 -26.15
N ALA A 252 18.68 1.19 -26.99
CA ALA A 252 19.69 1.03 -28.03
C ALA A 252 19.70 2.25 -28.97
N GLY A 253 20.66 3.14 -28.76
CA GLY A 253 20.99 4.21 -29.68
C GLY A 253 22.47 4.14 -30.02
N THR A 254 22.79 4.64 -31.21
CA THR A 254 24.18 4.82 -31.60
C THR A 254 24.55 6.26 -31.32
N CYS A 255 25.54 6.43 -30.44
CA CYS A 255 26.25 7.69 -30.38
C CYS A 255 27.17 7.75 -31.60
N SER A 256 26.89 8.66 -32.53
CA SER A 256 27.77 8.90 -33.67
C SER A 256 28.46 10.25 -33.48
N ALA A 257 29.75 10.21 -33.19
CA ALA A 257 30.63 11.26 -33.62
C ALA A 257 30.70 11.22 -35.15
N PRO A 258 30.35 12.27 -35.90
CA PRO A 258 31.00 12.46 -37.18
C PRO A 258 32.50 12.45 -36.87
N ALA A 259 33.25 11.52 -37.46
CA ALA A 259 34.71 11.52 -37.35
C ALA A 259 35.14 12.96 -37.64
N PRO A 260 35.75 13.67 -36.67
CA PRO A 260 36.01 15.08 -36.85
C PRO A 260 36.74 15.24 -38.18
N THR A 261 36.20 16.05 -39.08
CA THR A 261 36.81 16.24 -40.42
C THR A 261 37.74 17.42 -40.41
N ASP A 262 37.71 18.20 -39.33
CA ASP A 262 38.52 19.38 -39.16
C ASP A 262 39.06 19.49 -37.71
N PRO A 263 40.14 20.27 -37.51
CA PRO A 263 40.76 20.45 -36.21
C PRO A 263 39.84 21.09 -35.16
N ALA A 264 38.87 21.91 -35.58
CA ALA A 264 37.98 22.61 -34.66
C ALA A 264 36.92 21.66 -34.10
N THR A 265 36.31 20.81 -34.93
CA THR A 265 35.40 19.75 -34.46
C THR A 265 36.11 18.75 -33.54
N CYS A 266 37.37 18.40 -33.85
CA CYS A 266 38.18 17.50 -33.02
C CYS A 266 38.45 18.08 -31.62
N ALA A 267 38.71 19.39 -31.54
CA ALA A 267 38.93 20.09 -30.28
C ALA A 267 37.65 20.26 -29.43
N THR A 268 36.46 20.31 -30.04
CA THR A 268 35.18 20.37 -29.30
C THR A 268 34.74 19.06 -28.67
N VAL A 269 35.16 17.92 -29.23
CA VAL A 269 35.06 16.59 -28.59
C VAL A 269 36.36 16.23 -27.83
N GLY A 270 37.16 17.29 -27.54
CA GLY A 270 38.47 17.39 -26.91
C GLY A 270 39.55 16.37 -27.29
N GLY A 271 39.43 15.78 -28.46
CA GLY A 271 40.53 15.08 -29.11
C GLY A 271 41.63 16.05 -29.57
N SER A 272 42.82 15.50 -29.83
CA SER A 272 43.91 16.21 -30.50
C SER A 272 43.96 15.85 -31.98
N TRP A 273 44.04 16.87 -32.85
CA TRP A 273 44.11 16.69 -34.30
C TRP A 273 45.55 16.47 -34.77
N ALA A 274 45.81 15.32 -35.39
CA ALA A 274 47.11 15.00 -35.98
C ALA A 274 46.94 14.39 -37.38
N ALA A 275 47.54 15.02 -38.39
CA ALA A 275 47.66 14.50 -39.76
C ALA A 275 46.33 14.02 -40.42
N GLY A 276 45.22 14.72 -40.18
CA GLY A 276 43.92 14.37 -40.75
C GLY A 276 43.13 13.33 -39.96
N SER A 277 43.57 13.01 -38.73
CA SER A 277 42.88 12.11 -37.80
C SER A 277 42.76 12.76 -36.42
N CYS A 278 41.63 12.53 -35.75
CA CYS A 278 41.39 12.96 -34.37
C CYS A 278 41.68 11.79 -33.42
N SER A 279 42.52 12.00 -32.41
CA SER A 279 42.79 11.01 -31.34
C SER A 279 42.23 11.50 -30.00
N GLY A 280 41.52 10.64 -29.28
CA GLY A 280 40.71 10.94 -28.08
C GLY A 280 41.44 11.55 -26.87
N GLU A 281 40.64 12.12 -25.97
CA GLU A 281 40.90 13.30 -25.13
C GLU A 281 42.07 13.31 -24.12
N THR A 282 42.59 14.53 -23.98
CA THR A 282 43.15 15.12 -22.74
C THR A 282 42.11 16.01 -22.07
N ILE A 283 41.74 15.71 -20.81
CA ILE A 283 40.73 16.43 -20.00
C ILE A 283 40.96 17.95 -19.99
N THR A 284 39.91 18.71 -20.31
CA THR A 284 39.97 20.17 -20.55
C THR A 284 39.30 21.05 -19.49
N THR A 285 38.66 20.47 -18.45
CA THR A 285 38.11 21.26 -17.32
C THR A 285 38.81 20.95 -15.99
N PRO A 286 39.00 21.97 -15.11
CA PRO A 286 39.54 21.76 -13.77
C PRO A 286 38.69 20.82 -12.91
N ASN A 287 37.37 20.88 -13.04
CA ASN A 287 36.44 20.10 -12.21
C ASN A 287 36.47 18.60 -12.58
N ASP A 288 36.50 18.28 -13.87
CA ASP A 288 36.61 16.89 -14.34
C ASP A 288 37.99 16.30 -14.02
N CYS A 289 39.03 17.15 -14.05
CA CYS A 289 40.37 16.77 -13.62
C CYS A 289 40.40 16.40 -12.12
N ILE A 290 39.76 17.20 -11.26
CA ILE A 290 39.69 16.95 -9.81
C ILE A 290 38.84 15.71 -9.50
N LEU A 291 37.72 15.51 -10.21
CA LEU A 291 36.88 14.31 -10.10
C LEU A 291 37.65 13.01 -10.42
N LEU A 292 38.66 13.09 -11.28
CA LEU A 292 39.53 11.98 -11.69
C LEU A 292 40.87 11.93 -10.92
N ASN A 293 40.96 12.60 -9.76
CA ASN A 293 42.17 12.72 -8.93
C ASN A 293 43.40 13.33 -9.65
N GLY A 294 43.18 14.07 -10.73
CA GLY A 294 44.21 14.80 -11.46
C GLY A 294 44.52 16.17 -10.86
N VAL A 295 45.69 16.71 -11.20
CA VAL A 295 46.15 18.06 -10.83
C VAL A 295 46.00 18.99 -12.03
N TRP A 296 45.22 20.05 -11.86
CA TRP A 296 44.96 21.06 -12.89
C TRP A 296 46.03 22.16 -12.88
N SER A 297 46.78 22.31 -13.97
CA SER A 297 47.79 23.37 -14.15
C SER A 297 47.73 24.06 -15.52
N GLY A 298 46.52 24.25 -16.05
CA GLY A 298 46.29 24.74 -17.42
C GLY A 298 46.03 23.62 -18.44
N SER A 299 46.41 22.39 -18.11
CA SER A 299 45.88 21.13 -18.64
C SER A 299 45.83 20.11 -17.49
N CYS A 300 44.98 19.08 -17.61
CA CYS A 300 44.90 18.05 -16.57
C CYS A 300 46.10 17.11 -16.65
N SER A 301 46.81 16.93 -15.53
CA SER A 301 47.97 16.04 -15.43
C SER A 301 47.83 15.12 -14.22
N GLY A 302 48.32 13.89 -14.32
CA GLY A 302 48.28 12.93 -13.21
C GLY A 302 46.91 12.29 -12.94
N TYR A 303 45.92 12.46 -13.83
CA TYR A 303 44.69 11.67 -13.75
C TYR A 303 44.98 10.24 -14.16
N SER A 304 44.57 9.31 -13.31
CA SER A 304 44.43 7.91 -13.66
C SER A 304 43.05 7.53 -13.17
N ILE A 305 42.22 6.98 -14.06
CA ILE A 305 41.07 6.19 -13.60
C ILE A 305 41.75 5.05 -12.83
N SER A 306 41.83 5.22 -11.51
CA SER A 306 42.64 4.40 -10.60
C SER A 306 41.74 3.46 -9.80
N SER A 307 40.42 3.61 -9.94
CA SER A 307 39.42 2.74 -9.37
C SER A 307 38.57 2.09 -10.45
N SER A 308 38.23 0.82 -10.24
CA SER A 308 37.26 0.10 -11.05
C SER A 308 35.88 0.77 -11.04
N THR A 309 35.53 1.46 -9.95
CA THR A 309 34.26 2.20 -9.81
C THR A 309 34.15 3.38 -10.77
N ALA A 310 35.18 4.23 -10.84
CA ALA A 310 35.22 5.34 -11.79
C ALA A 310 35.24 4.83 -13.24
N CYS A 311 35.90 3.70 -13.48
CA CYS A 311 35.89 3.04 -14.79
C CYS A 311 34.49 2.54 -15.18
N GLY A 312 33.76 1.93 -14.24
CA GLY A 312 32.39 1.45 -14.48
C GLY A 312 31.39 2.58 -14.73
N GLN A 313 31.58 3.76 -14.13
CA GLN A 313 30.69 4.92 -14.35
C GLN A 313 30.78 5.49 -15.76
N VAL A 314 31.94 5.35 -16.42
CA VAL A 314 32.13 5.70 -17.84
C VAL A 314 32.04 4.46 -18.74
N THR A 315 31.37 3.41 -18.25
CA THR A 315 31.13 2.13 -18.92
C THR A 315 32.39 1.38 -19.39
N GLY A 316 33.55 1.77 -18.86
CA GLY A 316 34.86 1.18 -19.12
C GLY A 316 35.06 -0.21 -18.53
N ILE A 317 35.83 -1.05 -19.23
CA ILE A 317 36.29 -2.34 -18.71
C ILE A 317 37.60 -2.14 -17.96
N TRP A 318 37.60 -2.47 -16.67
CA TRP A 318 38.80 -2.41 -15.83
C TRP A 318 39.74 -3.57 -16.16
N SER A 319 40.90 -3.29 -16.76
CA SER A 319 41.84 -4.33 -17.24
C SER A 319 43.04 -4.57 -16.34
N GLY A 320 43.10 -3.92 -15.17
CA GLY A 320 44.22 -4.05 -14.22
C GLY A 320 44.48 -2.73 -13.48
N PRO A 321 45.47 -2.70 -12.56
CA PRO A 321 45.68 -1.58 -11.65
C PRO A 321 46.04 -0.30 -12.40
N GLY A 322 45.02 0.55 -12.63
CA GLY A 322 45.16 1.87 -13.25
C GLY A 322 44.72 1.97 -14.71
N THR A 323 44.21 0.89 -15.33
CA THR A 323 43.88 0.91 -16.77
C THR A 323 42.38 0.66 -16.99
N CYS A 324 41.69 1.72 -17.38
CA CYS A 324 40.30 1.66 -17.81
C CYS A 324 40.23 1.62 -19.34
N LEU A 325 39.77 0.51 -19.92
CA LEU A 325 39.46 0.42 -21.33
C LEU A 325 38.08 1.04 -21.55
N SER A 326 38.04 2.34 -21.84
CA SER A 326 36.78 3.03 -22.16
C SER A 326 36.15 2.37 -23.39
N PRO A 327 34.84 2.04 -23.40
CA PRO A 327 34.13 1.91 -24.65
C PRO A 327 34.20 3.27 -25.34
N ILE A 328 34.50 3.24 -26.64
CA ILE A 328 34.63 4.42 -27.49
C ILE A 328 33.25 5.01 -27.86
N THR A 329 32.18 4.45 -27.31
CA THR A 329 30.79 4.79 -27.65
C THR A 329 29.99 4.95 -26.37
N PRO A 330 29.59 6.18 -26.01
CA PRO A 330 28.64 6.45 -24.94
C PRO A 330 27.40 5.56 -25.08
N LEU A 331 27.02 4.86 -24.01
CA LEU A 331 25.84 3.96 -24.00
C LEU A 331 24.54 4.67 -23.63
N THR A 332 24.61 5.91 -23.17
CA THR A 332 23.46 6.77 -22.88
C THR A 332 23.53 8.04 -23.71
N LYS A 333 22.41 8.63 -24.09
CA LYS A 333 22.39 9.93 -24.78
C LYS A 333 22.88 11.04 -23.90
N LEU A 334 22.64 10.98 -22.59
CA LEU A 334 23.21 12.00 -21.71
C LEU A 334 24.73 11.98 -21.77
N ALA A 335 25.35 10.79 -21.74
CA ALA A 335 26.79 10.65 -21.92
C ALA A 335 27.23 11.05 -23.35
N CYS A 336 26.44 10.70 -24.37
CA CYS A 336 26.69 11.06 -25.77
C CYS A 336 26.70 12.58 -26.01
N LEU A 337 25.65 13.26 -25.56
CA LEU A 337 25.51 14.72 -25.67
C LEU A 337 26.53 15.45 -24.81
N SER A 338 26.85 14.91 -23.63
CA SER A 338 27.92 15.47 -22.78
C SER A 338 29.30 15.34 -23.41
N ALA A 339 29.52 14.33 -24.25
CA ALA A 339 30.72 14.19 -25.08
C ALA A 339 30.71 15.06 -26.36
N GLY A 340 29.66 15.88 -26.56
CA GLY A 340 29.52 16.71 -27.77
C GLY A 340 29.14 15.93 -29.03
N GLU A 341 28.74 14.66 -28.88
CA GLU A 341 28.38 13.79 -29.99
C GLU A 341 26.88 13.87 -30.34
N THR A 342 26.51 13.35 -31.50
CA THR A 342 25.09 13.27 -31.91
C THR A 342 24.55 11.89 -31.58
N TRP A 343 23.54 11.84 -30.71
CA TRP A 343 22.80 10.62 -30.45
C TRP A 343 21.77 10.38 -31.54
N THR A 344 21.86 9.24 -32.22
CA THR A 344 20.83 8.76 -33.13
C THR A 344 20.21 7.50 -32.53
N SER A 345 18.99 7.61 -32.02
CA SER A 345 18.15 6.45 -31.67
C SER A 345 17.13 6.24 -32.78
N SER A 346 17.12 5.04 -33.37
CA SER A 346 16.15 4.68 -34.42
C SER A 346 14.81 4.16 -33.88
N SER A 347 14.70 3.88 -32.58
CA SER A 347 13.51 3.25 -32.02
C SER A 347 13.02 3.95 -30.76
N THR A 348 11.74 4.32 -30.77
CA THR A 348 10.92 4.25 -29.56
C THR A 348 10.85 2.79 -29.14
N ASN A 349 11.20 2.49 -27.90
CA ASN A 349 10.87 1.18 -27.36
C ASN A 349 9.46 1.29 -26.82
N ASP A 350 8.55 0.59 -27.48
CA ASP A 350 7.19 0.42 -27.01
C ASP A 350 7.21 -0.58 -25.86
N LEU A 351 6.89 -0.10 -24.66
CA LEU A 351 6.84 -0.89 -23.44
C LEU A 351 5.39 -1.18 -23.09
N CYS A 352 5.13 -2.37 -22.61
CA CYS A 352 3.90 -2.69 -21.90
C CYS A 352 4.22 -2.96 -20.43
N LEU A 353 3.25 -2.72 -19.55
CA LEU A 353 3.38 -2.98 -18.12
C LEU A 353 2.59 -4.25 -17.78
N LYS A 354 3.29 -5.30 -17.32
CA LYS A 354 2.68 -6.46 -16.68
C LYS A 354 2.91 -6.37 -15.18
N ILE A 355 1.83 -6.41 -14.42
CA ILE A 355 1.80 -6.44 -12.96
C ILE A 355 1.40 -7.85 -12.53
N ILE A 356 2.22 -8.49 -11.70
CA ILE A 356 1.88 -9.74 -11.02
C ILE A 356 1.64 -9.42 -9.55
N ASP A 357 0.47 -9.75 -9.04
CA ASP A 357 0.12 -9.53 -7.63
C ASP A 357 0.48 -10.71 -6.72
N GLN A 358 0.13 -10.62 -5.44
CA GLN A 358 0.41 -11.65 -4.42
C GLN A 358 -0.42 -12.93 -4.57
N THR A 359 -1.44 -12.93 -5.43
CA THR A 359 -2.29 -14.09 -5.74
C THR A 359 -1.87 -14.79 -7.03
N ASP A 360 -0.71 -14.39 -7.57
CA ASP A 360 -0.19 -14.80 -8.87
C ASP A 360 -1.05 -14.36 -10.06
N ALA A 361 -2.02 -13.46 -9.83
CA ALA A 361 -2.82 -12.88 -10.89
C ALA A 361 -1.98 -11.89 -11.68
N SER A 362 -2.06 -11.98 -13.01
CA SER A 362 -1.29 -11.13 -13.91
C SER A 362 -2.17 -10.14 -14.68
N TYR A 363 -1.70 -8.89 -14.76
CA TYR A 363 -2.43 -7.77 -15.33
C TYR A 363 -1.55 -7.06 -16.36
N ASN A 364 -1.93 -7.14 -17.63
CA ASN A 364 -1.20 -6.52 -18.73
C ASN A 364 -1.86 -5.20 -19.13
N SER A 365 -1.04 -4.17 -19.37
CA SER A 365 -1.48 -2.94 -19.99
C SER A 365 -2.11 -3.22 -21.36
N SER A 366 -3.17 -2.49 -21.69
CA SER A 366 -3.94 -2.69 -22.93
C SER A 366 -3.25 -2.16 -24.18
N THR A 367 -2.37 -1.18 -24.01
CA THR A 367 -1.60 -0.58 -25.11
C THR A 367 -0.18 -0.32 -24.66
N SER A 368 0.75 -0.52 -25.59
CA SER A 368 2.14 -0.17 -25.37
C SER A 368 2.32 1.34 -25.28
N GLN A 369 3.34 1.76 -24.54
CA GLN A 369 3.73 3.15 -24.36
C GLN A 369 5.15 3.32 -24.86
N SER A 370 5.34 4.26 -25.77
CA SER A 370 6.65 4.58 -26.31
C SER A 370 7.50 5.30 -25.26
N VAL A 371 8.68 4.76 -24.98
CA VAL A 371 9.69 5.43 -24.14
C VAL A 371 10.76 6.01 -25.03
N ILE A 372 11.07 7.28 -24.80
CA ILE A 372 12.13 7.98 -25.51
C ILE A 372 13.36 7.98 -24.60
N GLU A 373 14.53 7.73 -25.15
CA GLU A 373 15.76 7.97 -24.41
C GLU A 373 16.18 9.43 -24.66
N ASP A 374 15.97 10.26 -23.65
CA ASP A 374 16.33 11.68 -23.65
C ASP A 374 17.28 12.04 -22.49
N GLY A 375 17.74 11.03 -21.75
CA GLY A 375 18.56 11.21 -20.54
C GLY A 375 17.78 11.77 -19.35
N THR A 376 16.45 11.90 -19.45
CA THR A 376 15.60 12.40 -18.39
C THR A 376 14.58 11.35 -17.95
N SER A 377 14.08 11.49 -16.72
CA SER A 377 12.97 10.66 -16.25
C SER A 377 11.67 11.09 -16.92
N GLN A 378 10.92 10.15 -17.47
CA GLN A 378 9.60 10.35 -18.06
C GLN A 378 8.54 9.74 -17.15
N VAL A 379 7.38 10.39 -17.03
CA VAL A 379 6.21 9.80 -16.38
C VAL A 379 5.34 9.22 -17.48
N ILE A 380 5.17 7.90 -17.46
CA ILE A 380 4.42 7.15 -18.45
C ILE A 380 3.20 6.55 -17.77
N GLN A 381 2.05 6.66 -18.42
CA GLN A 381 0.81 6.08 -17.95
C GLN A 381 0.48 4.87 -18.82
N PHE A 382 0.36 3.70 -18.19
CA PHE A 382 -0.04 2.49 -18.88
C PHE A 382 -1.56 2.32 -18.75
N PRO A 383 -2.32 2.41 -19.85
CA PRO A 383 -3.76 2.18 -19.78
C PRO A 383 -4.05 0.69 -19.65
N TYR A 384 -5.17 0.36 -19.02
CA TYR A 384 -5.70 -1.00 -18.92
C TYR A 384 -7.09 -1.03 -19.57
N THR A 385 -7.50 -2.18 -20.14
CA THR A 385 -8.75 -2.30 -20.91
C THR A 385 -10.00 -2.10 -20.04
N SER A 386 -9.88 -2.37 -18.74
CA SER A 386 -10.90 -2.14 -17.73
C SER A 386 -10.25 -1.60 -16.45
N PRO A 387 -11.02 -0.93 -15.57
CA PRO A 387 -10.58 -0.68 -14.20
C PRO A 387 -10.07 -1.98 -13.62
N THR A 388 -8.76 -2.01 -13.37
CA THR A 388 -8.06 -3.20 -12.92
C THR A 388 -7.53 -2.83 -11.57
N TYR A 389 -8.14 -3.41 -10.55
CA TYR A 389 -7.80 -3.11 -9.17
C TYR A 389 -6.89 -4.19 -8.64
N VAL A 390 -5.79 -3.77 -8.02
CA VAL A 390 -4.90 -4.66 -7.27
C VAL A 390 -4.96 -4.33 -5.80
N THR A 391 -4.86 -5.37 -4.98
CA THR A 391 -4.79 -5.22 -3.53
C THR A 391 -3.43 -4.62 -3.15
N PRO A 392 -3.38 -3.72 -2.15
CA PRO A 392 -2.11 -3.23 -1.63
C PRO A 392 -1.31 -4.38 -1.03
N GLY A 393 0.01 -4.32 -1.16
CA GLY A 393 0.90 -5.36 -0.68
C GLY A 393 2.34 -5.22 -1.18
N GLU A 394 3.23 -6.01 -0.56
CA GLU A 394 4.68 -5.84 -0.66
C GLU A 394 5.30 -6.17 -2.02
N ASN A 395 4.68 -7.01 -2.85
CA ASN A 395 5.42 -7.66 -3.94
C ASN A 395 4.71 -7.66 -5.29
N ILE A 396 4.48 -6.48 -5.87
CA ILE A 396 4.10 -6.40 -7.28
C ILE A 396 5.33 -6.46 -8.19
N GLY A 397 5.34 -7.42 -9.10
CA GLY A 397 6.35 -7.53 -10.15
C GLY A 397 6.00 -6.70 -11.36
N ILE A 398 6.88 -5.77 -11.70
CA ILE A 398 6.82 -5.05 -12.97
C ILE A 398 7.65 -5.81 -14.00
N LEU A 399 6.97 -6.28 -15.04
CA LEU A 399 7.56 -6.91 -16.22
C LEU A 399 7.23 -6.08 -17.46
N PHE A 400 8.19 -5.96 -18.36
CA PHE A 400 8.01 -5.25 -19.62
C PHE A 400 7.79 -6.23 -20.76
N THR A 401 6.73 -6.04 -21.56
CA THR A 401 6.42 -6.91 -22.72
C THR A 401 6.54 -6.14 -24.05
N ASP A 402 6.47 -6.88 -25.17
CA ASP A 402 6.67 -6.39 -26.52
C ASP A 402 5.65 -5.33 -26.98
N ALA A 403 5.90 -4.72 -28.15
CA ALA A 403 5.06 -3.66 -28.72
C ALA A 403 3.56 -4.04 -28.87
N GLY A 404 3.24 -5.34 -28.87
CA GLY A 404 1.89 -5.85 -29.04
C GLY A 404 1.13 -6.07 -27.73
N CYS A 405 1.76 -5.91 -26.54
CA CYS A 405 1.23 -6.28 -25.22
C CYS A 405 0.59 -7.68 -25.15
N THR A 406 0.93 -8.55 -26.10
CA THR A 406 0.26 -9.85 -26.34
C THR A 406 1.25 -10.98 -26.51
N GLY A 407 2.53 -10.67 -26.69
CA GLY A 407 3.57 -11.69 -26.76
C GLY A 407 3.74 -12.42 -25.43
N PRO A 408 4.13 -13.71 -25.46
CA PRO A 408 4.69 -14.35 -24.28
C PRO A 408 5.91 -13.52 -23.87
N ASN A 409 5.83 -12.93 -22.67
CA ASN A 409 6.95 -12.63 -21.78
C ASN A 409 8.34 -12.57 -22.48
N THR A 410 8.55 -11.58 -23.36
CA THR A 410 9.79 -11.44 -24.13
C THR A 410 10.68 -10.43 -23.41
N TYR A 411 11.70 -10.95 -22.74
CA TYR A 411 12.54 -10.18 -21.85
C TYR A 411 13.92 -9.95 -22.45
N ASP A 412 14.44 -8.73 -22.31
CA ASP A 412 15.87 -8.50 -22.50
C ASP A 412 16.61 -8.85 -21.20
N SER A 413 17.40 -9.92 -21.25
CA SER A 413 18.20 -10.50 -20.15
C SER A 413 19.30 -9.59 -19.58
N SER A 414 19.47 -8.38 -20.11
CA SER A 414 20.60 -7.49 -19.77
C SER A 414 20.40 -6.63 -18.49
N HIS A 415 19.22 -6.65 -17.87
CA HIS A 415 18.89 -5.78 -16.73
C HIS A 415 18.62 -6.58 -15.43
N ALA A 416 18.68 -5.92 -14.26
CA ALA A 416 18.87 -6.48 -12.92
C ALA A 416 18.09 -7.77 -12.56
N LYS A 417 18.86 -8.87 -12.50
CA LYS A 417 18.65 -10.21 -11.95
C LYS A 417 17.81 -10.29 -10.66
N ASN A 418 16.58 -10.84 -10.67
CA ASN A 418 15.84 -11.17 -9.42
C ASN A 418 14.73 -12.23 -9.54
N ILE A 419 14.29 -12.64 -10.75
CA ILE A 419 13.26 -13.69 -10.92
C ILE A 419 13.82 -14.82 -11.76
N CYS A 420 13.57 -16.05 -11.32
CA CYS A 420 13.74 -17.24 -12.13
C CYS A 420 12.42 -17.65 -12.75
N ILE A 421 12.40 -17.88 -14.05
CA ILE A 421 11.25 -18.41 -14.78
C ILE A 421 11.55 -19.85 -15.18
N ASP A 422 10.62 -20.76 -14.95
CA ASP A 422 10.70 -22.17 -15.32
C ASP A 422 10.52 -22.36 -16.84
N THR A 423 11.40 -21.79 -17.64
CA THR A 423 11.34 -21.90 -19.10
C THR A 423 11.55 -23.33 -19.60
N ASN A 424 12.07 -24.22 -18.75
CA ASN A 424 12.41 -25.60 -19.11
C ASN A 424 11.43 -26.64 -18.55
N ASN A 425 10.37 -26.22 -17.85
CA ASN A 425 9.45 -27.12 -17.15
C ASN A 425 10.17 -28.11 -16.22
N ASP A 426 11.10 -27.61 -15.42
CA ASP A 426 11.84 -28.40 -14.45
C ASP A 426 10.86 -28.98 -13.40
N PRO A 427 10.76 -30.32 -13.26
CA PRO A 427 9.84 -30.95 -12.33
C PRO A 427 10.13 -30.59 -10.86
N ASP A 428 11.36 -30.18 -10.55
CA ASP A 428 11.81 -29.80 -9.21
C ASP A 428 11.84 -28.28 -9.00
N PHE A 429 11.37 -27.47 -9.96
CA PHE A 429 11.41 -26.00 -9.87
C PHE A 429 10.80 -25.47 -8.56
N THR A 430 9.62 -25.98 -8.16
CA THR A 430 8.92 -25.58 -6.93
C THR A 430 9.70 -25.93 -5.67
N SER A 431 10.26 -27.15 -5.61
CA SER A 431 11.01 -27.61 -4.43
C SER A 431 12.35 -26.89 -4.31
N ASN A 432 13.02 -26.65 -5.45
CA ASN A 432 14.26 -25.88 -5.53
C ASN A 432 14.04 -24.40 -5.16
N CYS A 433 12.91 -23.82 -5.57
CA CYS A 433 12.54 -22.45 -5.19
C CYS A 433 12.45 -22.28 -3.67
N ALA A 434 11.65 -23.11 -3.01
CA ALA A 434 11.50 -23.09 -1.56
C ALA A 434 12.84 -23.38 -0.84
N ALA A 435 13.63 -24.33 -1.35
CA ALA A 435 14.93 -24.70 -0.75
C ALA A 435 15.97 -23.56 -0.78
N LYS A 436 15.83 -22.61 -1.70
CA LYS A 436 16.69 -21.41 -1.80
C LYS A 436 16.10 -20.20 -1.08
N GLY A 437 15.00 -20.37 -0.35
CA GLY A 437 14.29 -19.28 0.32
C GLY A 437 13.54 -18.37 -0.64
N GLY A 438 13.33 -18.81 -1.89
CA GLY A 438 12.56 -18.09 -2.87
C GLY A 438 11.06 -18.26 -2.69
N LEU A 439 10.29 -17.28 -3.15
CA LEU A 439 8.84 -17.35 -3.21
C LEU A 439 8.42 -17.92 -4.57
N PHE A 440 7.78 -19.09 -4.55
CA PHE A 440 7.26 -19.75 -5.75
C PHE A 440 5.90 -19.15 -6.14
N ILE A 441 5.70 -18.93 -7.43
CA ILE A 441 4.52 -18.33 -8.06
C ILE A 441 4.18 -19.18 -9.30
N ASP A 442 2.91 -19.50 -9.51
CA ASP A 442 2.44 -20.22 -10.72
C ASP A 442 1.19 -19.51 -11.27
N ASP A 443 1.36 -18.77 -12.39
CA ASP A 443 0.25 -18.03 -13.01
C ASP A 443 -0.61 -18.91 -13.94
N GLY A 444 -0.36 -20.23 -13.96
CA GLY A 444 -0.99 -21.22 -14.82
C GLY A 444 -0.41 -21.29 -16.23
N THR A 445 0.40 -20.31 -16.65
CA THR A 445 1.11 -20.30 -17.94
C THR A 445 2.60 -20.51 -17.74
N GLU A 446 3.18 -19.88 -16.73
CA GLU A 446 4.59 -19.95 -16.36
C GLU A 446 4.75 -20.08 -14.84
N LYS A 447 5.85 -20.69 -14.42
CA LYS A 447 6.25 -20.75 -13.01
C LYS A 447 7.41 -19.82 -12.75
N PHE A 448 7.34 -19.10 -11.65
CA PHE A 448 8.33 -18.11 -11.24
C PHE A 448 8.87 -18.43 -9.86
N CYS A 449 10.12 -18.05 -9.62
CA CYS A 449 10.70 -18.06 -8.31
C CYS A 449 11.39 -16.72 -8.03
N ARG A 450 10.92 -16.03 -7.00
CA ARG A 450 11.39 -14.68 -6.61
C ARG A 450 12.31 -14.72 -5.40
N ASN A 451 12.97 -13.60 -5.12
CA ASN A 451 13.86 -13.41 -3.96
C ASN A 451 15.05 -14.36 -3.92
N ILE A 452 15.47 -14.85 -5.08
CA ILE A 452 16.63 -15.70 -5.20
C ILE A 452 17.84 -14.86 -5.59
N ILE A 453 18.82 -14.82 -4.70
CA ILE A 453 20.06 -14.06 -4.89
C ILE A 453 21.12 -14.99 -5.51
N GLY A 454 21.58 -14.67 -6.72
CA GLY A 454 22.77 -15.29 -7.32
C GLY A 454 22.53 -16.07 -8.61
N ASN A 455 23.48 -16.93 -8.96
CA ASN A 455 23.52 -17.71 -10.21
C ASN A 455 22.69 -19.02 -10.19
N THR A 456 21.85 -19.21 -9.17
CA THR A 456 21.04 -20.42 -8.93
C THR A 456 19.91 -20.63 -9.93
N CYS A 457 19.71 -19.67 -10.84
CA CYS A 457 18.64 -19.67 -11.82
C CYS A 457 18.89 -20.60 -13.00
N THR A 458 20.09 -20.52 -13.60
CA THR A 458 20.36 -21.02 -14.96
C THR A 458 21.00 -22.41 -15.03
N ASP A 459 21.36 -23.01 -13.89
CA ASP A 459 22.02 -24.31 -13.89
C ASP A 459 20.98 -25.44 -13.86
N ILE A 460 21.02 -26.27 -14.90
CA ILE A 460 20.16 -27.44 -15.11
C ILE A 460 20.69 -28.71 -14.41
N THR A 461 21.78 -28.60 -13.64
CA THR A 461 22.35 -29.73 -12.90
C THR A 461 22.31 -29.49 -11.39
N GLY A 462 21.62 -30.36 -10.64
CA GLY A 462 21.62 -30.37 -9.17
C GLY A 462 20.43 -29.68 -8.51
N THR A 463 20.66 -28.97 -7.40
CA THR A 463 19.64 -28.29 -6.56
C THR A 463 19.32 -26.86 -7.02
N ASN A 464 19.57 -26.58 -8.30
CA ASN A 464 19.39 -25.27 -8.91
C ASN A 464 18.07 -25.26 -9.69
N LEU A 465 17.55 -24.07 -10.04
CA LEU A 465 16.17 -23.94 -10.51
C LEU A 465 15.95 -24.38 -11.96
N GLY A 466 17.01 -24.55 -12.76
CA GLY A 466 16.85 -24.94 -14.17
C GLY A 466 16.07 -23.94 -15.03
N GLY A 467 15.90 -22.69 -14.58
CA GLY A 467 15.13 -21.64 -15.23
C GLY A 467 15.96 -20.62 -16.00
N THR A 468 15.28 -19.60 -16.53
CA THR A 468 15.91 -18.40 -17.10
C THR A 468 15.78 -17.24 -16.12
N GLU A 469 16.85 -16.46 -15.96
CA GLU A 469 16.85 -15.30 -15.06
C GLU A 469 16.30 -14.07 -15.77
N HIS A 470 15.36 -13.38 -15.14
CA HIS A 470 14.67 -12.23 -15.68
C HIS A 470 14.75 -11.02 -14.74
N PRO A 471 14.86 -9.80 -15.31
CA PRO A 471 14.74 -8.59 -14.53
C PRO A 471 13.34 -8.46 -13.97
N SER A 472 13.26 -8.12 -12.69
CA SER A 472 12.02 -7.64 -12.10
C SER A 472 12.31 -6.54 -11.12
N ILE A 473 11.34 -5.63 -11.03
CA ILE A 473 11.32 -4.60 -10.01
C ILE A 473 10.16 -4.96 -9.10
N SER A 474 10.48 -5.23 -7.84
CA SER A 474 9.48 -5.30 -6.79
C SER A 474 9.16 -3.89 -6.35
N VAL A 475 7.89 -3.51 -6.47
CA VAL A 475 7.37 -2.27 -5.92
C VAL A 475 6.25 -2.60 -4.95
N MET A 476 6.25 -1.91 -3.81
CA MET A 476 5.10 -1.86 -2.92
C MET A 476 4.11 -0.88 -3.54
N LEU A 477 2.95 -1.37 -3.94
CA LEU A 477 1.88 -0.50 -4.44
C LEU A 477 0.98 -0.08 -3.27
N ILE A 478 0.69 1.21 -3.21
CA ILE A 478 -0.19 1.80 -2.20
C ILE A 478 -1.26 2.64 -2.91
N PRO A 479 -2.52 2.62 -2.46
CA PRO A 479 -3.56 3.51 -2.96
C PRO A 479 -3.08 4.96 -2.94
N HIS A 480 -3.30 5.67 -4.06
CA HIS A 480 -2.92 7.06 -4.26
C HIS A 480 -1.40 7.38 -4.22
N SER A 481 -0.52 6.37 -4.24
CA SER A 481 0.93 6.60 -4.36
C SER A 481 1.36 6.89 -5.80
N ILE A 482 2.43 7.66 -5.95
CA ILE A 482 3.20 7.77 -7.19
C ILE A 482 4.43 6.88 -7.00
N LEU A 483 4.72 6.01 -7.97
CA LEU A 483 5.83 5.09 -7.85
C LEU A 483 7.21 5.79 -7.79
N PRO A 484 8.20 5.16 -7.15
CA PRO A 484 9.59 5.58 -7.26
C PRO A 484 10.06 5.56 -8.73
N THR A 485 11.09 6.36 -9.01
CA THR A 485 11.75 6.34 -10.32
C THR A 485 12.34 4.97 -10.57
N VAL A 486 11.80 4.25 -11.54
CA VAL A 486 12.35 3.03 -12.09
C VAL A 486 13.42 3.41 -13.12
N THR A 487 14.65 2.94 -12.91
CA THR A 487 15.72 3.06 -13.91
C THR A 487 15.64 1.83 -14.81
N TRP A 488 15.40 2.07 -16.09
CA TRP A 488 15.25 1.07 -17.13
C TRP A 488 16.50 1.02 -18.00
#